data_AF-A0A933DWY6-F1
#
_entry.id   AF-A0A933DWY6-F1
#
_cell.length_a   1.000
_cell.length_b   1.000
_cell.length_c   1.000
_cell.angle_alpha   90.00
_cell.angle_beta   90.00
_cell.angle_gamma   90.00
#
_symmetry.space_group_name_H-M   'P 1'
#
loop_
_entity.id
_entity.type
_entity.pdbx_description
1 polymer ?
#
loop_
_entity_poly.entity_id
_entity_poly.type
_entity_poly.pdbx_seq_one_letter_code
_entity_poly.pdbx_strand_id
1 'polypeptide(L)'
;MTATKQTRKPALRARKEEDIRQAIERFREKALELGASAAAVIPASEVMVEERVRMKCLVPRCSSLGDGGTPYCPPHSPEPEFMRKVFSQYRWAVVFKRDITMKDYNVSTSEAERQEMRSKGLPDVDIRGKGYEIVGRLESYAQSEGYSLALGFAGGSCKGALCLGKPCAVFQTGTCRFPLRARPSMEGVGIDVFGLVQKVGWDIYMIRSIEPEPGEIPGGMAVGIVFVC
;
A
#
# COMPACT_ATOMS: atom_id res chain seq x y z
N MET A 1 -23.53 -5.49 22.06
CA MET A 1 -24.22 -4.38 21.37
C MET A 1 -23.78 -4.38 19.92
N THR A 2 -24.63 -4.87 19.02
CA THR A 2 -24.36 -4.98 17.59
C THR A 2 -24.44 -3.59 16.94
N ALA A 3 -23.30 -3.05 16.51
CA ALA A 3 -23.25 -1.77 15.80
C ALA A 3 -24.08 -1.88 14.51
N THR A 4 -25.19 -1.15 14.45
CA THR A 4 -26.07 -1.08 13.28
C THR A 4 -25.28 -0.45 12.13
N LYS A 5 -24.91 -1.24 11.12
CA LYS A 5 -24.27 -0.72 9.91
C LYS A 5 -25.27 0.14 9.15
N GLN A 6 -25.19 1.44 9.36
CA GLN A 6 -26.07 2.43 8.74
C GLN A 6 -25.73 2.54 7.25
N THR A 7 -26.69 2.23 6.38
CA THR A 7 -26.54 2.38 4.92
C THR A 7 -26.60 3.88 4.59
N ARG A 8 -25.47 4.47 4.18
CA ARG A 8 -25.39 5.89 3.82
C ARG A 8 -25.53 6.04 2.30
N LYS A 9 -26.45 6.91 1.84
CA LYS A 9 -26.54 7.27 0.41
C LYS A 9 -25.30 8.07 0.01
N PRO A 10 -24.68 7.84 -1.16
CA PRO A 10 -23.60 8.67 -1.67
C PRO A 10 -24.11 10.11 -1.82
N ALA A 11 -23.66 11.01 -0.95
CA ALA A 11 -24.03 12.41 -1.01
C ALA A 11 -22.98 13.18 -1.83
N LEU A 12 -23.36 13.65 -3.02
CA LEU A 12 -22.58 14.56 -3.88
C LEU A 12 -22.48 15.99 -3.31
N ARG A 13 -22.61 16.17 -1.99
CA ARG A 13 -22.61 17.51 -1.40
C ARG A 13 -21.18 18.01 -1.27
N ALA A 14 -20.95 19.26 -1.70
CA ALA A 14 -19.82 20.04 -1.24
C ALA A 14 -19.82 20.00 0.30
N ARG A 15 -18.77 19.40 0.87
CA ARG A 15 -18.63 19.26 2.33
C ARG A 15 -17.95 20.51 2.88
N LYS A 16 -18.34 20.91 4.08
CA LYS A 16 -17.59 21.96 4.79
C LYS A 16 -16.22 21.41 5.14
N GLU A 17 -15.23 22.30 5.23
CA GLU A 17 -13.86 21.97 5.63
C GLU A 17 -13.80 21.10 6.88
N GLU A 18 -14.59 21.50 7.87
CA GLU A 18 -14.67 20.86 9.18
C GLU A 18 -15.18 19.41 9.08
N ASP A 19 -16.17 19.16 8.21
CA ASP A 19 -16.72 17.81 8.00
C ASP A 19 -15.68 16.90 7.34
N ILE A 20 -14.86 17.45 6.44
CA ILE A 20 -13.77 16.72 5.78
C ILE A 20 -12.68 16.38 6.80
N ARG A 21 -12.28 17.35 7.63
CA ARG A 21 -11.30 17.15 8.71
C ARG A 21 -11.74 16.09 9.71
N GLN A 22 -13.00 16.12 10.14
CA GLN A 22 -13.52 15.09 11.03
C GLN A 22 -13.59 13.73 10.36
N ALA A 23 -13.93 13.67 9.06
CA ALA A 23 -13.96 12.41 8.34
C ALA A 23 -12.57 11.80 8.16
N ILE A 24 -11.57 12.60 7.80
CA ILE A 24 -10.21 12.10 7.56
C ILE A 24 -9.56 11.61 8.87
N GLU A 25 -9.86 12.22 10.01
CA GLU A 25 -9.44 11.70 11.32
C GLU A 25 -10.10 10.35 11.63
N ARG A 26 -11.40 10.17 11.34
CA ARG A 26 -12.04 8.84 11.45
C ARG A 26 -11.38 7.80 10.54
N PHE A 27 -10.88 8.21 9.38
CA PHE A 27 -10.17 7.30 8.46
C PHE A 27 -8.79 6.92 9.00
N ARG A 28 -8.09 7.88 9.62
CA ARG A 28 -6.84 7.62 10.35
C ARG A 28 -7.07 6.62 11.50
N GLU A 29 -8.09 6.85 12.33
CA GLU A 29 -8.48 5.91 13.40
C GLU A 29 -8.82 4.54 12.83
N LYS A 30 -9.56 4.51 11.71
CA LYS A 30 -9.90 3.26 11.03
C LYS A 30 -8.67 2.48 10.55
N ALA A 31 -7.65 3.17 10.06
CA ALA A 31 -6.40 2.51 9.66
C ALA A 31 -5.74 1.78 10.84
N LEU A 32 -5.74 2.41 12.03
CA LEU A 32 -5.23 1.81 13.28
C LEU A 32 -6.07 0.58 13.68
N GLU A 33 -7.40 0.69 13.67
CA GLU A 33 -8.29 -0.45 13.94
C GLU A 33 -8.07 -1.63 12.97
N LEU A 34 -7.69 -1.35 11.73
CA LEU A 34 -7.43 -2.35 10.71
C LEU A 34 -6.04 -3.02 10.85
N GLY A 35 -5.22 -2.58 11.81
CA GLY A 35 -3.93 -3.17 12.14
C GLY A 35 -2.72 -2.41 11.62
N ALA A 36 -2.85 -1.10 11.39
CA ALA A 36 -1.70 -0.21 11.22
C ALA A 36 -1.03 0.06 12.58
N SER A 37 0.30 0.13 12.60
CA SER A 37 1.08 0.49 13.79
C SER A 37 1.05 1.99 14.06
N ALA A 38 0.99 2.81 13.00
CA ALA A 38 0.74 4.24 13.09
C ALA A 38 0.03 4.73 11.83
N ALA A 39 -0.66 5.87 11.94
CA ALA A 39 -1.31 6.53 10.83
C ALA A 39 -1.30 8.06 11.03
N ALA A 40 -1.15 8.78 9.93
CA ALA A 40 -1.07 10.24 9.86
C ALA A 40 -1.97 10.78 8.74
N VAL A 41 -2.53 11.96 8.96
CA VAL A 41 -3.26 12.73 7.94
C VAL A 41 -2.33 13.78 7.37
N ILE A 42 -2.26 13.87 6.04
CA ILE A 42 -1.46 14.88 5.34
C ILE A 42 -2.26 15.53 4.21
N PRO A 43 -1.94 16.78 3.82
CA PRO A 43 -2.38 17.33 2.55
C PRO A 43 -1.87 16.47 1.38
N ALA A 44 -2.74 16.19 0.40
CA ALA A 44 -2.35 15.40 -0.78
C ALA A 44 -1.20 16.05 -1.58
N SER A 45 -1.10 17.38 -1.52
CA SER A 45 0.00 18.17 -2.10
C SER A 45 1.38 17.85 -1.52
N GLU A 46 1.46 17.21 -0.36
CA GLU A 46 2.74 16.81 0.23
C GLU A 46 3.28 15.49 -0.33
N VAL A 47 2.46 14.74 -1.08
CA VAL A 47 2.88 13.48 -1.72
C VAL A 47 3.64 13.80 -3.01
N MET A 48 4.96 13.56 -2.97
CA MET A 48 5.84 13.78 -4.12
C MET A 48 5.79 12.58 -5.08
N VAL A 49 5.68 12.85 -6.38
CA VAL A 49 5.72 11.83 -7.44
C VAL A 49 6.84 12.14 -8.41
N GLU A 50 7.79 11.22 -8.52
CA GLU A 50 9.04 11.40 -9.26
C GLU A 50 9.34 10.21 -10.18
N GLU A 51 9.83 10.51 -11.38
CA GLU A 51 10.26 9.53 -12.38
C GLU A 51 11.41 8.66 -11.86
N ARG A 52 12.32 9.26 -11.07
CA ARG A 52 13.46 8.55 -10.48
C ARG A 52 13.06 7.43 -9.52
N VAL A 53 11.90 7.55 -8.87
CA VAL A 53 11.35 6.47 -8.02
C VAL A 53 10.94 5.30 -8.90
N ARG A 54 10.17 5.56 -9.96
CA ARG A 54 9.75 4.53 -10.93
C ARG A 54 10.95 3.89 -11.63
N MET A 55 12.02 4.65 -11.87
CA MET A 55 13.28 4.12 -12.39
C MET A 55 13.90 3.06 -11.47
N LYS A 56 13.71 3.12 -10.15
CA LYS A 56 14.18 2.06 -9.24
C LYS A 56 13.40 0.76 -9.35
N CYS A 57 12.24 0.75 -10.01
CA CYS A 57 11.60 -0.49 -10.43
C CYS A 57 12.25 -1.10 -11.68
N LEU A 58 12.81 -0.26 -12.55
CA LEU A 58 13.33 -0.64 -13.88
C LEU A 58 14.84 -0.91 -13.87
N VAL A 59 15.62 -0.21 -13.04
CA VAL A 59 17.09 -0.21 -13.08
C VAL A 59 17.73 -0.15 -11.67
N PRO A 60 18.43 -1.22 -11.22
CA PRO A 60 18.30 -2.58 -11.74
C PRO A 60 16.84 -3.04 -11.61
N ARG A 61 16.41 -3.97 -12.47
CA ARG A 61 15.03 -4.48 -12.42
C ARG A 61 14.74 -5.05 -11.03
N CYS A 62 13.66 -4.59 -10.41
CA CYS A 62 13.27 -5.12 -9.11
C CYS A 62 12.87 -6.59 -9.24
N SER A 63 13.03 -7.37 -8.17
CA SER A 63 12.77 -8.82 -8.17
C SER A 63 11.36 -9.17 -8.66
N SER A 64 10.35 -8.41 -8.23
CA SER A 64 8.95 -8.61 -8.67
C SER A 64 8.76 -8.45 -10.18
N LEU A 65 9.52 -7.54 -10.82
CA LEU A 65 9.52 -7.36 -12.27
C LEU A 65 10.40 -8.39 -12.97
N GLY A 66 11.57 -8.72 -12.40
CA GLY A 66 12.47 -9.77 -12.89
C GLY A 66 11.80 -11.14 -12.98
N ASP A 67 10.90 -11.44 -12.05
CA ASP A 67 10.13 -12.70 -12.02
C ASP A 67 8.88 -12.69 -12.92
N GLY A 68 8.85 -11.83 -13.95
CA GLY A 68 7.76 -11.78 -14.94
C GLY A 68 6.66 -10.74 -14.67
N GLY A 69 6.80 -9.90 -13.64
CA GLY A 69 5.97 -8.71 -13.44
C GLY A 69 4.46 -8.94 -13.27
N THR A 70 3.69 -7.84 -13.37
CA THR A 70 2.23 -7.81 -13.38
C THR A 70 1.74 -6.61 -14.20
N PRO A 71 0.45 -6.53 -14.58
CA PRO A 71 -0.14 -5.32 -15.17
C PRO A 71 -0.05 -4.07 -14.27
N TYR A 72 0.22 -4.26 -12.97
CA TYR A 72 0.33 -3.19 -11.98
C TYR A 72 1.79 -2.79 -11.69
N CYS A 73 2.75 -3.32 -12.44
CA CYS A 73 4.16 -2.94 -12.37
C CYS A 73 4.58 -2.20 -13.65
N PRO A 74 5.58 -1.31 -13.61
CA PRO A 74 6.17 -0.74 -14.83
C PRO A 74 6.64 -1.84 -15.80
N PRO A 75 6.47 -1.67 -17.12
CA PRO A 75 5.97 -0.47 -17.81
C PRO A 75 4.44 -0.35 -17.88
N HIS A 76 3.69 -1.29 -17.32
CA HIS A 76 2.21 -1.32 -17.43
C HIS A 76 1.50 -0.42 -16.42
N SER A 77 2.12 -0.15 -15.27
CA SER A 77 1.56 0.78 -14.28
C SER A 77 1.51 2.21 -14.81
N PRO A 78 0.55 3.04 -14.34
CA PRO A 78 0.42 4.43 -14.77
C PRO A 78 1.73 5.23 -14.65
N GLU A 79 1.91 6.15 -15.59
CA GLU A 79 3.07 7.05 -15.67
C GLU A 79 3.06 8.09 -14.55
N PRO A 80 4.23 8.46 -13.98
CA PRO A 80 4.34 9.49 -12.94
C PRO A 80 3.68 10.82 -13.32
N GLU A 81 3.78 11.24 -14.58
CA GLU A 81 3.13 12.46 -15.07
C GLU A 81 1.60 12.41 -14.95
N PHE A 82 0.99 11.28 -15.34
CA PHE A 82 -0.44 11.07 -15.19
C PHE A 82 -0.84 11.06 -13.71
N MET A 83 -0.03 10.41 -12.87
CA MET A 83 -0.29 10.28 -11.45
C MET A 83 -0.23 11.63 -10.71
N ARG A 84 0.65 12.55 -11.11
CA ARG A 84 0.63 13.94 -10.60
C ARG A 84 -0.69 14.65 -10.87
N LYS A 85 -1.26 14.50 -12.09
CA LYS A 85 -2.56 15.09 -12.46
C LYS A 85 -3.73 14.45 -11.70
N VAL A 86 -3.62 13.17 -11.36
CA VAL A 86 -4.61 12.48 -10.53
C VAL A 86 -4.53 12.98 -9.10
N PHE A 87 -3.33 12.99 -8.49
CA PHE A 87 -3.16 13.39 -7.09
C PHE A 87 -3.47 14.86 -6.82
N SER A 88 -3.30 15.75 -7.81
CA SER A 88 -3.70 17.16 -7.68
C SER A 88 -5.22 17.38 -7.54
N GLN A 89 -6.03 16.35 -7.79
CA GLN A 89 -7.50 16.40 -7.61
C GLN A 89 -7.95 15.94 -6.23
N TYR A 90 -7.01 15.45 -5.41
CA TYR A 90 -7.26 15.09 -4.01
C TYR A 90 -6.79 16.19 -3.09
N ARG A 91 -7.39 16.24 -1.90
CA ARG A 91 -7.07 17.27 -0.92
C ARG A 91 -6.29 16.74 0.26
N TRP A 92 -6.67 15.55 0.73
CA TRP A 92 -6.09 14.90 1.89
C TRP A 92 -5.68 13.48 1.56
N ALA A 93 -4.75 12.94 2.34
CA ALA A 93 -4.43 11.53 2.34
C ALA A 93 -4.24 11.02 3.77
N VAL A 94 -4.64 9.78 4.00
CA VAL A 94 -4.26 9.01 5.19
C VAL A 94 -3.08 8.13 4.81
N VAL A 95 -1.93 8.40 5.41
CA VAL A 95 -0.75 7.54 5.34
C VAL A 95 -0.75 6.64 6.56
N PHE A 96 -0.41 5.37 6.40
CA PHE A 96 -0.23 4.46 7.52
C PHE A 96 1.03 3.64 7.34
N LYS A 97 1.61 3.21 8.46
CA LYS A 97 2.68 2.23 8.49
C LYS A 97 2.30 1.00 9.28
N ARG A 98 2.97 -0.11 8.96
CA ARG A 98 3.08 -1.31 9.78
C ARG A 98 4.55 -1.54 10.05
N ASP A 99 4.87 -1.69 11.32
CA ASP A 99 6.21 -2.09 11.74
C ASP A 99 6.37 -3.59 11.47
N ILE A 100 7.51 -3.93 10.89
CA ILE A 100 7.88 -5.28 10.50
C ILE A 100 9.11 -5.63 11.32
N THR A 101 9.03 -6.69 12.12
CA THR A 101 10.23 -7.13 12.85
C THR A 101 11.19 -7.84 11.89
N MET A 102 12.50 -7.85 12.15
CA MET A 102 13.45 -8.56 11.28
C MET A 102 13.21 -10.09 11.25
N LYS A 103 12.55 -10.65 12.27
CA LYS A 103 12.03 -12.03 12.24
C LYS A 103 10.95 -12.23 11.17
N ASP A 104 10.11 -11.21 10.97
CA ASP A 104 9.13 -11.18 9.89
C ASP A 104 9.83 -10.90 8.54
N TYR A 105 10.90 -10.10 8.53
CA TYR A 105 11.68 -9.80 7.31
C TYR A 105 12.45 -11.00 6.73
N ASN A 106 12.59 -12.10 7.47
CA ASN A 106 12.88 -13.41 6.90
C ASN A 106 11.69 -13.89 6.07
N VAL A 107 11.51 -13.25 4.91
CA VAL A 107 10.90 -13.83 3.72
C VAL A 107 11.60 -15.16 3.53
N SER A 108 11.00 -16.25 4.02
CA SER A 108 11.35 -17.64 3.73
C SER A 108 12.46 -17.77 2.67
N THR A 109 13.70 -17.87 3.15
CA THR A 109 14.88 -17.95 2.28
C THR A 109 14.98 -19.35 1.68
N SER A 110 14.26 -20.33 2.23
CA SER A 110 14.19 -21.70 1.72
C SER A 110 12.76 -22.16 1.37
N GLU A 111 12.67 -23.02 0.35
CA GLU A 111 11.46 -23.76 -0.01
C GLU A 111 10.88 -24.55 1.18
N ALA A 112 11.76 -25.05 2.05
CA ALA A 112 11.43 -25.84 3.22
C ALA A 112 10.62 -25.06 4.26
N GLU A 113 10.99 -23.82 4.55
CA GLU A 113 10.27 -22.96 5.50
C GLU A 113 8.90 -22.52 4.94
N ARG A 114 8.81 -22.30 3.62
CA ARG A 114 7.50 -22.08 2.94
C ARG A 114 6.59 -23.29 3.07
N GLN A 115 7.16 -24.49 2.96
CA GLN A 115 6.42 -25.74 3.06
C GLN A 115 5.95 -26.02 4.50
N GLU A 116 6.73 -25.66 5.50
CA GLU A 116 6.37 -25.77 6.91
C GLU A 116 5.27 -24.77 7.32
N MET A 117 5.33 -23.52 6.83
CA MET A 117 4.25 -22.55 7.08
C MET A 117 2.92 -23.01 6.46
N ARG A 118 2.96 -23.62 5.27
CA ARG A 118 1.78 -24.21 4.61
C ARG A 118 1.22 -25.41 5.36
N SER A 119 2.06 -26.28 5.91
CA SER A 119 1.61 -27.48 6.63
C SER A 119 0.94 -27.16 7.97
N LYS A 120 1.27 -26.01 8.59
CA LYS A 120 0.66 -25.53 9.83
C LYS A 120 -0.65 -24.75 9.65
N GLY A 121 -1.15 -24.59 8.42
CA GLY A 121 -2.42 -23.90 8.14
C GLY A 121 -2.40 -22.39 8.45
N LEU A 122 -1.22 -21.82 8.69
CA LEU A 122 -1.04 -20.38 8.85
C LEU A 122 -1.31 -19.72 7.49
N PRO A 123 -2.17 -18.69 7.41
CA PRO A 123 -2.43 -18.03 6.15
C PRO A 123 -1.11 -17.46 5.64
N ASP A 124 -0.81 -17.74 4.38
CA ASP A 124 0.34 -17.24 3.62
C ASP A 124 0.10 -15.73 3.36
N VAL A 125 -0.10 -14.93 4.42
CA VAL A 125 -0.15 -13.47 4.33
C VAL A 125 1.29 -13.02 4.48
N ASP A 126 1.93 -12.90 3.32
CA ASP A 126 3.07 -11.99 3.15
C ASP A 126 2.77 -10.72 3.97
N ILE A 127 3.74 -10.24 4.74
CA ILE A 127 3.65 -8.99 5.51
C ILE A 127 3.10 -7.84 4.67
N ARG A 128 3.36 -7.87 3.36
CA ARG A 128 2.84 -6.95 2.34
C ARG A 128 1.34 -7.11 2.07
N GLY A 129 0.79 -8.32 2.17
CA GLY A 129 -0.63 -8.64 1.94
C GLY A 129 -1.58 -7.95 2.91
N LYS A 130 -1.18 -7.80 4.18
CA LYS A 130 -1.98 -7.04 5.16
C LYS A 130 -2.03 -5.55 4.83
N GLY A 131 -0.95 -4.99 4.29
CA GLY A 131 -0.95 -3.61 3.78
C GLY A 131 -2.02 -3.41 2.70
N TYR A 132 -2.08 -4.30 1.71
CA TYR A 132 -3.12 -4.30 0.68
C TYR A 132 -4.54 -4.46 1.26
N GLU A 133 -4.71 -5.28 2.30
CA GLU A 133 -5.99 -5.42 3.00
C GLU A 133 -6.43 -4.10 3.67
N ILE A 134 -5.53 -3.43 4.40
CA ILE A 134 -5.82 -2.16 5.06
C ILE A 134 -6.22 -1.11 4.01
N VAL A 135 -5.44 -0.96 2.94
CA VAL A 135 -5.76 -0.01 1.86
C VAL A 135 -7.16 -0.27 1.30
N GLY A 136 -7.46 -1.50 0.88
CA GLY A 136 -8.76 -1.82 0.28
C GLY A 136 -9.95 -1.65 1.22
N ARG A 137 -9.78 -1.97 2.51
CA ARG A 137 -10.81 -1.76 3.52
C ARG A 137 -11.00 -0.28 3.87
N LEU A 138 -9.92 0.49 3.92
CA LEU A 138 -9.96 1.91 4.20
C LEU A 138 -10.61 2.69 3.03
N GLU A 139 -10.28 2.35 1.78
CA GLU A 139 -10.99 2.87 0.60
C GLU A 139 -12.49 2.56 0.67
N SER A 140 -12.86 1.31 0.94
CA SER A 140 -14.27 0.89 1.03
C SER A 140 -15.00 1.67 2.14
N TYR A 141 -14.32 1.91 3.26
CA TYR A 141 -14.86 2.70 4.35
C TYR A 141 -15.05 4.17 3.95
N ALA A 142 -14.05 4.81 3.34
CA ALA A 142 -14.15 6.17 2.82
C ALA A 142 -15.28 6.31 1.79
N GLN A 143 -15.40 5.35 0.87
CA GLN A 143 -16.50 5.29 -0.11
C GLN A 143 -17.87 5.18 0.56
N SER A 144 -18.00 4.35 1.61
CA SER A 144 -19.24 4.25 2.40
C SER A 144 -19.58 5.53 3.16
N GLU A 145 -18.57 6.35 3.46
CA GLU A 145 -18.72 7.66 4.09
C GLU A 145 -18.96 8.77 3.04
N GLY A 146 -19.09 8.40 1.76
CA GLY A 146 -19.45 9.26 0.62
C GLY A 146 -18.26 9.85 -0.13
N TYR A 147 -17.06 9.30 0.02
CA TYR A 147 -15.87 9.64 -0.77
C TYR A 147 -15.67 8.58 -1.87
N SER A 148 -16.55 8.59 -2.87
CA SER A 148 -16.62 7.56 -3.91
C SER A 148 -15.35 7.42 -4.76
N LEU A 149 -14.57 8.49 -4.86
CA LEU A 149 -13.30 8.52 -5.59
C LEU A 149 -12.08 8.27 -4.70
N ALA A 150 -12.27 7.80 -3.46
CA ALA A 150 -11.14 7.43 -2.61
C ALA A 150 -10.25 6.40 -3.31
N LEU A 151 -8.93 6.65 -3.29
CA LEU A 151 -7.96 5.91 -4.09
C LEU A 151 -6.72 5.59 -3.25
N GLY A 152 -6.33 4.34 -3.21
CA GLY A 152 -5.33 3.84 -2.29
C GLY A 152 -4.24 2.99 -2.94
N PHE A 153 -3.03 3.11 -2.39
CA PHE A 153 -1.82 2.44 -2.83
C PHE A 153 -1.12 1.79 -1.65
N ALA A 154 -0.55 0.61 -1.86
CA ALA A 154 0.23 -0.11 -0.86
C ALA A 154 1.71 -0.16 -1.29
N GLY A 155 2.61 -0.48 -0.37
CA GLY A 155 4.01 -0.74 -0.68
C GLY A 155 4.23 -2.13 -1.29
N GLY A 156 5.12 -2.20 -2.29
CA GLY A 156 5.52 -3.45 -2.93
C GLY A 156 4.49 -4.06 -3.89
N SER A 157 4.89 -5.09 -4.64
CA SER A 157 4.06 -5.68 -5.71
C SER A 157 2.92 -6.55 -5.18
N CYS A 158 1.76 -6.47 -5.83
CA CYS A 158 0.63 -7.36 -5.59
C CYS A 158 0.97 -8.84 -5.86
N LYS A 159 2.00 -9.12 -6.67
CA LYS A 159 2.46 -10.48 -6.94
C LYS A 159 2.98 -11.16 -5.68
N GLY A 160 3.83 -10.47 -4.91
CA GLY A 160 4.29 -10.95 -3.62
C GLY A 160 3.15 -10.93 -2.60
N ALA A 161 2.50 -9.77 -2.48
CA ALA A 161 1.52 -9.51 -1.43
C ALA A 161 0.24 -10.38 -1.49
N LEU A 162 -0.21 -10.76 -2.68
CA LEU A 162 -1.49 -11.47 -2.87
C LEU A 162 -1.32 -12.85 -3.52
N CYS A 163 -0.41 -12.95 -4.50
CA CYS A 163 -0.22 -14.17 -5.29
C CYS A 163 0.91 -15.06 -4.80
N LEU A 164 1.62 -14.71 -3.72
CA LEU A 164 2.69 -15.52 -3.14
C LEU A 164 3.82 -15.79 -4.12
N GLY A 165 4.13 -14.81 -4.97
CA GLY A 165 5.15 -14.95 -6.00
C GLY A 165 4.75 -15.83 -7.19
N LYS A 166 3.55 -16.44 -7.20
CA LYS A 166 3.07 -17.21 -8.36
C LYS A 166 3.02 -16.32 -9.61
N PRO A 167 3.26 -16.89 -10.82
CA PRO A 167 3.11 -16.16 -12.07
C PRO A 167 1.76 -15.44 -12.17
N CYS A 168 1.78 -14.24 -12.76
CA CYS A 168 0.59 -13.41 -12.87
C CYS A 168 -0.44 -14.07 -13.79
N ALA A 169 -1.62 -14.39 -13.25
CA ALA A 169 -2.69 -15.00 -14.03
C ALA A 169 -3.16 -14.11 -15.19
N VAL A 170 -3.08 -12.78 -15.06
CA VAL A 170 -3.50 -11.87 -16.15
C VAL A 170 -2.68 -12.10 -17.42
N PHE A 171 -1.37 -12.34 -17.28
CA PHE A 171 -0.52 -12.63 -18.45
C PHE A 171 -0.67 -14.06 -18.98
N GLN A 172 -1.31 -14.97 -18.23
CA GLN A 172 -1.51 -16.35 -18.64
C GLN A 172 -2.92 -16.59 -19.22
N THR A 173 -3.94 -16.05 -18.55
CA THR A 173 -5.37 -16.32 -18.81
C THR A 173 -6.21 -15.06 -18.99
N GLY A 174 -5.62 -13.86 -18.88
CA GLY A 174 -6.33 -12.59 -18.95
C GLY A 174 -7.11 -12.21 -17.69
N THR A 175 -7.24 -13.10 -16.70
CA THR A 175 -8.07 -12.87 -15.50
C THR A 175 -7.24 -12.79 -14.22
N CYS A 176 -7.43 -11.72 -13.43
CA CYS A 176 -6.76 -11.58 -12.14
C CYS A 176 -7.38 -12.49 -11.07
N ARG A 177 -6.55 -13.13 -10.23
CA ARG A 177 -7.01 -13.94 -9.09
C ARG A 177 -7.59 -13.09 -7.94
N PHE A 178 -7.21 -11.82 -7.88
CA PHE A 178 -7.60 -10.88 -6.84
C PHE A 178 -8.14 -9.58 -7.45
N PRO A 179 -9.24 -9.65 -8.23
CA PRO A 179 -9.86 -8.45 -8.78
C PRO A 179 -10.25 -7.51 -7.63
N LEU A 180 -10.19 -6.19 -7.88
CA LEU A 180 -10.49 -5.11 -6.91
C LEU A 180 -9.52 -5.00 -5.70
N ARG A 181 -8.64 -5.97 -5.49
CA ARG A 181 -7.56 -5.90 -4.47
C ARG A 181 -6.21 -5.59 -5.08
N ALA A 182 -5.89 -6.23 -6.21
CA ALA A 182 -4.65 -5.99 -6.93
C ALA A 182 -4.64 -4.56 -7.51
N ARG A 183 -3.49 -3.90 -7.37
CA ARG A 183 -3.28 -2.48 -7.67
C ARG A 183 -1.78 -2.18 -7.75
N PRO A 184 -1.38 -1.06 -8.40
CA PRO A 184 0.00 -0.60 -8.38
C PRO A 184 0.50 -0.33 -6.96
N SER A 185 1.80 -0.49 -6.77
CA SER A 185 2.45 -0.03 -5.54
C SER A 185 2.69 1.48 -5.59
N MET A 186 2.94 2.10 -4.44
CA MET A 186 3.32 3.52 -4.35
C MET A 186 4.55 3.84 -5.23
N GLU A 187 5.59 3.01 -5.14
CA GLU A 187 6.83 3.18 -5.91
C GLU A 187 6.62 2.90 -7.41
N GLY A 188 5.73 1.95 -7.73
CA GLY A 188 5.37 1.61 -9.10
C GLY A 188 4.64 2.73 -9.85
N VAL A 189 4.06 3.70 -9.13
CA VAL A 189 3.45 4.93 -9.66
C VAL A 189 4.30 6.19 -9.41
N GLY A 190 5.49 6.03 -8.83
CA GLY A 190 6.47 7.10 -8.64
C GLY A 190 6.38 7.85 -7.31
N ILE A 191 5.57 7.43 -6.34
CA ILE A 191 5.50 8.10 -5.02
C ILE A 191 6.81 7.90 -4.25
N ASP A 192 7.45 9.00 -3.83
CA ASP A 192 8.61 8.96 -2.93
C ASP A 192 8.17 8.59 -1.50
N VAL A 193 8.20 7.29 -1.20
CA VAL A 193 7.81 6.75 0.11
C VAL A 193 8.79 7.17 1.20
N PHE A 194 10.09 7.31 0.92
CA PHE A 194 11.07 7.70 1.94
C PHE A 194 10.83 9.15 2.37
N GLY A 195 10.72 10.07 1.39
CA GLY A 195 10.40 11.46 1.68
C GLY A 195 9.05 11.61 2.38
N LEU A 196 8.04 10.82 1.97
CA LEU A 196 6.73 10.80 2.60
C LEU A 196 6.78 10.39 4.09
N VAL A 197 7.49 9.31 4.40
CA VAL A 197 7.63 8.77 5.75
C VAL A 197 8.40 9.72 6.67
N GLN A 198 9.44 10.36 6.14
CA GLN A 198 10.19 11.39 6.88
C GLN A 198 9.33 12.63 7.17
N LYS A 199 8.50 13.08 6.23
CA LYS A 199 7.58 14.21 6.44
C LYS A 199 6.59 13.97 7.57
N VAL A 200 6.10 12.74 7.73
CA VAL A 200 5.18 12.38 8.83
C VAL A 200 5.91 12.05 10.14
N GLY A 201 7.23 12.26 10.20
CA GLY A 201 8.04 12.12 11.41
C GLY A 201 8.28 10.67 11.84
N TRP A 202 8.30 9.73 10.88
CA TRP A 202 8.59 8.33 11.17
C TRP A 202 10.03 7.97 10.77
N ASP A 203 10.72 7.23 11.63
CA ASP A 203 12.06 6.73 11.34
C ASP A 203 12.00 5.60 10.32
N ILE A 204 12.77 5.75 9.24
CA ILE A 204 12.86 4.77 8.17
C ILE A 204 14.30 4.31 7.97
N TYR A 205 14.48 3.00 7.95
CA TYR A 205 15.77 2.37 7.75
C TYR A 205 15.74 1.59 6.44
N MET A 206 16.59 1.98 5.49
CA MET A 206 16.70 1.29 4.22
C MET A 206 17.37 -0.07 4.44
N ILE A 207 16.67 -1.14 4.08
CA ILE A 207 17.21 -2.49 4.14
C ILE A 207 18.06 -2.73 2.89
N ARG A 208 19.37 -2.86 3.07
CA ARG A 208 20.36 -3.00 2.00
C ARG A 208 20.99 -4.39 2.07
N SER A 209 21.61 -4.80 0.97
CA SER A 209 22.34 -6.07 0.86
C SER A 209 23.82 -5.98 1.23
N ILE A 210 24.29 -4.82 1.70
CA ILE A 210 25.71 -4.56 1.99
C ILE A 210 25.87 -4.29 3.49
N GLU A 211 25.44 -3.12 3.95
CA GLU A 211 25.51 -2.70 5.36
C GLU A 211 24.34 -1.75 5.70
N PRO A 212 23.91 -1.67 6.98
CA PRO A 212 24.29 -2.54 8.10
C PRO A 212 23.72 -3.96 7.93
N GLU A 213 24.21 -4.94 8.71
CA GLU A 213 23.66 -6.30 8.64
C GLU A 213 22.16 -6.26 8.97
N PRO A 214 21.32 -7.12 8.39
CA PRO A 214 19.89 -7.14 8.68
C PRO A 214 19.56 -7.21 10.18
N GLY A 215 20.41 -7.84 11.01
CA GLY A 215 20.22 -7.89 12.46
C GLY A 215 20.39 -6.56 13.19
N GLU A 216 21.06 -5.58 12.58
CA GLU A 216 21.35 -4.26 13.16
C GLU A 216 20.30 -3.21 12.77
N ILE A 217 19.40 -3.54 11.83
CA ILE A 217 18.31 -2.66 11.42
C ILE A 217 17.17 -2.78 12.45
N PRO A 218 16.71 -1.67 13.07
CA PRO A 218 15.68 -1.72 14.11
C PRO A 218 14.37 -2.40 13.69
N GLY A 219 14.06 -2.34 12.39
CA GLY A 219 12.92 -3.03 11.80
C GLY A 219 12.64 -2.56 10.37
N GLY A 220 11.84 -3.34 9.66
CA GLY A 220 11.26 -2.94 8.39
C GLY A 220 9.96 -2.15 8.57
N MET A 221 9.52 -1.50 7.50
CA MET A 221 8.26 -0.76 7.48
C MET A 221 7.51 -1.06 6.18
N ALA A 222 6.24 -1.46 6.31
CA ALA A 222 5.31 -1.46 5.18
C ALA A 222 4.43 -0.22 5.28
N VAL A 223 4.36 0.55 4.20
CA VAL A 223 3.61 1.80 4.15
C VAL A 223 2.45 1.66 3.17
N GLY A 224 1.34 2.32 3.44
CA GLY A 224 0.24 2.49 2.52
C GLY A 224 -0.38 3.86 2.65
N ILE A 225 -1.13 4.25 1.63
CA ILE A 225 -1.76 5.57 1.55
C ILE A 225 -3.15 5.44 0.92
N VAL A 226 -4.11 6.25 1.40
CA VAL A 226 -5.43 6.42 0.78
C VAL A 226 -5.74 7.90 0.64
N PHE A 227 -5.95 8.33 -0.59
CA PHE A 227 -6.31 9.70 -0.96
C PHE A 227 -7.82 9.93 -0.89
N VAL A 228 -8.20 11.13 -0.44
CA VAL A 228 -9.58 11.54 -0.22
C VAL A 228 -9.75 13.01 -0.66
N CYS A 229 -10.87 13.32 -1.32
CA CYS A 229 -11.22 14.65 -1.83
C CYS A 229 -12.18 15.40 -0.90
#